data_AF-A0AAD6SMI1-F1
#
_entry.id   AF-A0AAD6SMI1-F1
#
_cell.length_a   1.000
_cell.length_b   1.000
_cell.length_c   1.000
_cell.angle_alpha   90.00
_cell.angle_beta   90.00
_cell.angle_gamma   90.00
#
_symmetry.space_group_name_H-M   'P 1'
#
loop_
_entity.id
_entity.type
_entity.pdbx_description
1 polymer ?
#
loop_
_entity_poly.entity_id
_entity_poly.type
_entity_poly.pdbx_seq_one_letter_code
_entity_poly.pdbx_strand_id
1 'polypeptide(L)'
;EAFKYLSIHYSWYARYAEKGHTAPKDVHPDKLKKAHGGRVNITQRSPHKSKELLDKPEEYALLAEAFTDFFQILRAAVEKYLPDDTKELSFYVEKLPLGASSPCYPFGGFVVNLDACTWGHRDKDKRLCLVFPLGRYKGG
;
A
#
# COMPACT_ATOMS: atom_id res chain seq x y z
N GLU A 1 19.60 -18.17 -4.34
CA GLU A 1 18.12 -18.11 -4.35
C GLU A 1 17.68 -16.68 -4.13
N ALA A 2 16.57 -16.25 -4.74
CA ALA A 2 16.00 -14.93 -4.45
C ALA A 2 15.27 -15.00 -3.10
N PHE A 3 15.63 -14.13 -2.16
CA PHE A 3 14.91 -14.02 -0.90
C PHE A 3 13.44 -13.69 -1.14
N LYS A 4 12.53 -14.45 -0.53
CA LYS A 4 11.09 -14.21 -0.58
C LYS A 4 10.68 -13.56 0.73
N TYR A 5 10.43 -12.27 0.68
CA TYR A 5 9.96 -11.49 1.82
C TYR A 5 8.43 -11.53 1.86
N LEU A 6 7.85 -11.84 3.02
CA LEU A 6 6.42 -11.97 3.17
C LEU A 6 5.82 -10.59 3.49
N SER A 7 5.17 -9.99 2.49
CA SER A 7 4.40 -8.76 2.62
C SER A 7 2.92 -9.02 2.33
N ILE A 8 2.05 -8.48 3.16
CA ILE A 8 0.59 -8.55 2.97
C ILE A 8 0.09 -7.13 2.71
N HIS A 9 -0.48 -6.91 1.54
CA HIS A 9 -0.90 -5.58 1.09
C HIS A 9 -2.38 -5.36 1.30
N TYR A 10 -2.75 -4.42 2.18
CA TYR A 10 -4.13 -3.99 2.40
C TYR A 10 -4.31 -2.54 1.96
N SER A 11 -4.20 -2.34 0.64
CA SER A 11 -4.24 -1.01 0.02
C SER A 11 -5.37 -0.85 -0.98
N TRP A 12 -5.84 0.39 -1.10
CA TRP A 12 -6.55 0.87 -2.28
C TRP A 12 -5.54 1.43 -3.28
N TYR A 13 -5.57 0.91 -4.49
CA TYR A 13 -4.76 1.40 -5.58
C TYR A 13 -5.63 2.19 -6.55
N ALA A 14 -5.27 3.43 -6.89
CA ALA A 14 -5.69 4.01 -8.17
C ALA A 14 -4.80 3.48 -9.30
N ARG A 15 -4.77 2.15 -9.43
CA ARG A 15 -4.17 1.36 -10.52
C ARG A 15 -5.29 0.54 -11.14
N TYR A 16 -5.10 -0.14 -12.28
CA TYR A 16 -6.16 -0.81 -13.05
C TYR A 16 -5.84 -2.27 -12.82
N ALA A 17 -6.87 -3.07 -12.57
CA ALA A 17 -6.73 -4.51 -12.53
C ALA A 17 -6.54 -5.00 -13.99
N GLU A 18 -5.32 -4.89 -14.52
CA GLU A 18 -4.97 -5.60 -15.75
C GLU A 18 -5.04 -7.11 -15.43
N LYS A 19 -5.84 -7.86 -16.20
CA LYS A 19 -5.91 -9.32 -16.05
C LYS A 19 -4.56 -9.92 -16.43
N GLY A 20 -3.71 -10.21 -15.44
CA GLY A 20 -2.38 -10.79 -15.62
C GLY A 20 -2.37 -12.26 -16.03
N HIS A 21 -3.41 -12.76 -16.70
CA HIS A 21 -3.52 -14.18 -17.09
C HIS A 21 -2.38 -14.63 -18.00
N THR A 22 -1.81 -13.68 -18.75
CA THR A 22 -0.66 -13.88 -19.64
C THR A 22 0.62 -13.21 -19.16
N ALA A 23 0.64 -12.67 -17.93
CA ALA A 23 1.83 -12.04 -17.38
C ALA A 23 2.88 -13.12 -17.01
N PRO A 24 4.16 -12.93 -17.37
CA PRO A 24 5.23 -13.84 -16.95
C PRO A 24 5.29 -13.97 -15.42
N LYS A 25 5.43 -15.20 -14.92
CA LYS A 25 5.44 -15.48 -13.47
C LYS A 25 6.74 -15.11 -12.77
N ASP A 26 7.79 -14.92 -13.55
CA ASP A 26 9.18 -14.68 -13.18
C ASP A 26 9.61 -13.22 -13.32
N VAL A 27 8.71 -12.35 -13.79
CA VAL A 27 8.99 -10.93 -14.02
C VAL A 27 8.21 -10.07 -13.03
N HIS A 28 8.93 -9.24 -12.28
CA HIS A 28 8.30 -8.30 -11.34
C HIS A 28 7.32 -7.37 -12.08
N PRO A 29 6.10 -7.11 -11.55
CA PRO A 29 5.07 -6.31 -12.23
C PRO A 29 5.53 -4.93 -12.72
N ASP A 30 6.39 -4.23 -11.97
CA ASP A 30 6.96 -2.93 -12.39
C ASP A 30 7.92 -3.01 -13.59
N LYS A 31 8.40 -4.22 -13.95
CA LYS A 31 9.27 -4.46 -15.10
C LYS A 31 8.48 -4.91 -16.34
N LEU A 32 7.16 -5.09 -16.22
CA LEU A 32 6.31 -5.48 -17.34
C LEU A 32 6.19 -4.32 -18.34
N LYS A 33 6.38 -4.64 -19.62
CA LYS A 33 6.17 -3.74 -20.75
C LYS A 33 5.09 -4.36 -21.64
N LYS A 34 4.22 -3.54 -22.25
CA LYS A 34 3.32 -4.06 -23.29
C LYS A 34 4.14 -4.51 -24.49
N ALA A 35 3.67 -5.54 -25.18
CA ALA A 35 4.21 -5.91 -26.49
C ALA A 35 4.23 -4.67 -27.40
N HIS A 36 5.28 -4.53 -28.22
CA HIS A 36 5.50 -3.40 -29.12
C HIS A 36 5.88 -2.06 -28.44
N GLY A 37 6.42 -2.09 -27.22
CA GLY A 37 7.08 -0.92 -26.62
C GLY A 37 6.15 0.15 -26.05
N GLY A 38 4.84 -0.11 -25.99
CA GLY A 38 3.88 0.78 -25.36
C GLY A 38 4.11 0.90 -23.85
N ARG A 39 4.14 2.13 -23.33
CA ARG A 39 4.11 2.38 -21.88
C ARG A 39 2.80 1.82 -21.31
N VAL A 40 2.90 0.98 -20.28
CA VAL A 40 1.74 0.69 -19.42
C VAL A 40 1.29 2.01 -18.83
N ASN A 41 0.03 2.37 -19.04
CA ASN A 41 -0.52 3.63 -18.57
C ASN A 41 -0.86 3.49 -17.09
N ILE A 42 0.16 3.63 -16.24
CA ILE A 42 0.10 3.40 -14.80
C ILE A 42 -0.76 4.48 -14.10
N THR A 43 -0.95 5.65 -14.74
CA THR A 43 -1.58 6.84 -14.14
C THR A 43 -3.04 7.06 -14.53
N GLN A 44 -3.56 6.40 -15.57
CA GLN A 44 -4.97 6.55 -16.02
C GLN A 44 -5.87 5.39 -15.57
N ARG A 45 -5.78 5.01 -14.30
CA ARG A 45 -6.28 3.72 -13.83
C ARG A 45 -7.33 3.86 -12.71
N SER A 46 -8.49 3.19 -12.85
CA SER A 46 -9.63 3.28 -11.91
C SER A 46 -9.36 2.62 -10.55
N PRO A 47 -9.72 3.24 -9.42
CA PRO A 47 -9.45 2.69 -8.09
C PRO A 47 -9.94 1.26 -7.87
N HIS A 48 -9.08 0.39 -7.34
CA HIS A 48 -9.43 -0.97 -6.91
C HIS A 48 -8.72 -1.37 -5.62
N LYS A 49 -9.25 -2.39 -4.96
CA LYS A 49 -8.65 -3.04 -3.78
C LYS A 49 -7.48 -3.94 -4.20
N SER A 50 -6.49 -4.06 -3.33
CA SER A 50 -5.44 -5.10 -3.41
C SER A 50 -6.05 -6.50 -3.49
N LYS A 51 -5.31 -7.44 -4.10
CA LYS A 51 -5.79 -8.81 -4.27
C LYS A 51 -5.98 -9.49 -2.91
N GLU A 52 -5.06 -9.26 -1.99
CA GLU A 52 -5.10 -9.79 -0.63
C GLU A 52 -6.35 -9.29 0.11
N LEU A 53 -6.71 -8.01 -0.05
CA LEU A 53 -7.94 -7.47 0.54
C LEU A 53 -9.21 -8.09 -0.07
N LEU A 54 -9.19 -8.44 -1.36
CA LEU A 54 -10.30 -9.12 -2.03
C LEU A 54 -10.42 -10.60 -1.63
N ASP A 55 -9.28 -11.30 -1.56
CA ASP A 55 -9.23 -12.74 -1.28
C ASP A 55 -9.43 -13.03 0.23
N LYS A 56 -9.05 -12.08 1.10
CA LYS A 56 -9.03 -12.25 2.57
C LYS A 56 -9.62 -11.03 3.30
N PRO A 57 -10.90 -10.68 3.05
CA PRO A 57 -11.53 -9.52 3.69
C PRO A 57 -11.65 -9.65 5.22
N GLU A 58 -11.74 -10.87 5.74
CA GLU A 58 -11.81 -11.14 7.18
C GLU A 58 -10.48 -10.84 7.88
N GLU A 59 -9.35 -11.25 7.28
CA GLU A 59 -8.01 -10.94 7.82
C GLU A 59 -7.76 -9.42 7.82
N TYR A 60 -8.20 -8.72 6.76
CA TYR A 60 -8.17 -7.25 6.71
C TYR A 60 -8.96 -6.63 7.85
N ALA A 61 -10.20 -7.08 8.08
CA ALA A 61 -11.07 -6.53 9.13
C ALA A 61 -10.46 -6.74 10.52
N LEU A 62 -9.97 -7.95 10.80
CA LEU A 62 -9.32 -8.29 12.06
C LEU A 62 -8.09 -7.43 12.34
N LEU A 63 -7.22 -7.25 11.34
CA LEU A 63 -6.02 -6.43 11.48
C LEU A 63 -6.35 -4.94 11.61
N ALA A 64 -7.33 -4.46 10.84
CA ALA A 64 -7.79 -3.07 10.93
C ALA A 64 -8.35 -2.77 12.33
N GLU A 65 -9.11 -3.71 12.91
CA GLU A 65 -9.61 -3.62 14.28
C GLU A 65 -8.46 -3.65 15.29
N ALA A 66 -7.57 -4.64 15.21
CA ALA A 66 -6.45 -4.81 16.13
C ALA A 66 -5.48 -3.62 16.12
N PHE A 67 -5.34 -2.92 14.99
CA PHE A 67 -4.48 -1.75 14.85
C PHE A 67 -5.20 -0.41 15.02
N THR A 68 -6.46 -0.39 15.46
CA THR A 68 -7.25 0.85 15.59
C THR A 68 -6.52 1.92 16.42
N ASP A 69 -6.15 1.58 17.66
CA ASP A 69 -5.48 2.54 18.56
C ASP A 69 -4.12 2.96 18.01
N PHE A 70 -3.42 2.02 17.40
CA PHE A 70 -2.13 2.28 16.77
C PHE A 70 -2.26 3.28 15.60
N PHE A 71 -3.25 3.09 14.72
CA PHE A 71 -3.52 4.03 13.62
C PHE A 71 -3.96 5.40 14.12
N GLN A 72 -4.70 5.48 15.24
CA GLN A 72 -5.07 6.77 15.84
C GLN A 72 -3.83 7.54 16.33
N ILE A 73 -2.89 6.85 16.99
CA ILE A 73 -1.63 7.46 17.45
C ILE A 73 -0.82 7.96 16.25
N LEU A 74 -0.66 7.14 15.22
CA LEU A 74 0.06 7.52 14.01
C LEU A 74 -0.60 8.70 13.30
N ARG A 75 -1.92 8.69 13.19
CA ARG A 75 -2.69 9.80 12.62
C ARG A 75 -2.42 11.09 13.37
N ALA A 76 -2.56 11.08 14.70
CA ALA A 76 -2.34 12.27 15.53
C ALA A 76 -0.90 12.80 15.38
N ALA A 77 0.10 11.92 15.26
CA ALA A 77 1.48 12.31 15.01
C ALA A 77 1.64 12.96 13.62
N VAL A 78 1.12 12.34 12.56
CA VAL A 78 1.24 12.86 11.20
C VAL A 78 0.50 14.18 11.03
N GLU A 79 -0.71 14.31 11.58
CA GLU A 79 -1.48 15.57 11.58
C GLU A 79 -0.75 16.70 12.32
N LYS A 80 -0.08 16.38 13.44
CA LYS A 80 0.66 17.36 14.24
C LYS A 80 1.97 17.81 13.59
N TYR A 81 2.75 16.86 13.06
CA TYR A 81 4.12 17.13 12.60
C TYR A 81 4.21 17.36 11.08
N LEU A 82 3.26 16.86 10.30
CA LEU A 82 3.24 16.94 8.82
C LEU A 82 1.84 17.35 8.31
N PRO A 83 1.32 18.53 8.71
CA PRO A 83 -0.04 18.95 8.37
C PRO A 83 -0.27 19.13 6.86
N ASP A 84 0.72 19.63 6.13
CA ASP A 84 0.61 19.83 4.67
C ASP A 84 0.53 18.50 3.93
N ASP A 85 1.36 17.53 4.31
CA ASP A 85 1.30 16.20 3.72
C ASP A 85 0.01 15.47 4.11
N THR A 86 -0.46 15.63 5.35
CA THR A 86 -1.77 15.11 5.78
C THR A 86 -2.88 15.59 4.86
N LYS A 87 -2.92 16.90 4.57
CA LYS A 87 -3.91 17.51 3.68
C LYS A 87 -3.84 16.96 2.25
N GLU A 88 -2.63 16.73 1.75
CA GLU A 88 -2.45 16.22 0.39
C GLU A 88 -2.80 14.72 0.25
N LEU A 89 -2.48 13.94 1.28
CA LEU A 89 -2.83 12.53 1.39
C LEU A 89 -4.34 12.35 1.60
N SER A 90 -4.95 13.13 2.48
CA SER A 90 -6.38 13.06 2.76
C SER A 90 -7.21 13.35 1.52
N PHE A 91 -6.81 14.31 0.69
CA PHE A 91 -7.48 14.57 -0.58
C PHE A 91 -7.54 13.32 -1.47
N TYR A 92 -6.48 12.51 -1.49
CA TYR A 92 -6.45 11.27 -2.25
C TYR A 92 -7.42 10.25 -1.65
N VAL A 93 -7.38 10.04 -0.32
CA VAL A 93 -8.22 9.08 0.40
C VAL A 93 -9.70 9.50 0.44
N GLU A 94 -10.02 10.78 0.38
CA GLU A 94 -11.40 11.26 0.36
C GLU A 94 -12.02 11.16 -1.04
N LYS A 95 -11.21 11.17 -2.10
CA LYS A 95 -11.67 11.17 -3.48
C LYS A 95 -11.59 9.80 -4.17
N LEU A 96 -10.60 8.98 -3.85
CA LEU A 96 -10.29 7.77 -4.64
C LEU A 96 -10.90 6.44 -4.18
N PRO A 97 -11.38 6.25 -2.95
CA PRO A 97 -12.07 5.00 -2.60
C PRO A 97 -13.57 5.03 -2.93
N LEU A 98 -14.04 5.92 -3.81
CA LEU A 98 -15.47 6.06 -4.15
C LEU A 98 -16.38 6.11 -2.90
N GLY A 99 -15.89 6.73 -1.83
CA GLY A 99 -16.60 6.87 -0.56
C GLY A 99 -16.26 5.85 0.54
N ALA A 100 -15.35 4.88 0.33
CA ALA A 100 -14.92 3.99 1.42
C ALA A 100 -13.86 4.65 2.33
N SER A 101 -13.95 4.43 3.64
CA SER A 101 -12.96 4.92 4.60
C SER A 101 -11.75 3.99 4.70
N SER A 102 -10.57 4.59 4.92
CA SER A 102 -9.35 3.84 5.24
C SER A 102 -9.15 3.81 6.77
N PRO A 103 -8.86 2.65 7.38
CA PRO A 103 -8.63 2.55 8.82
C PRO A 103 -7.38 3.30 9.27
N CYS A 104 -6.44 3.53 8.36
CA CYS A 104 -5.17 4.21 8.60
C CYS A 104 -5.14 5.63 8.00
N TYR A 105 -6.27 6.36 7.97
CA TYR A 105 -6.31 7.75 7.52
C TYR A 105 -5.17 8.59 8.15
N PRO A 106 -4.44 9.44 7.39
CA PRO A 106 -4.71 9.89 6.01
C PRO A 106 -4.13 8.97 4.92
N PHE A 107 -3.64 7.78 5.25
CA PHE A 107 -3.10 6.83 4.27
C PHE A 107 -4.21 5.99 3.62
N GLY A 108 -4.02 5.64 2.34
CA GLY A 108 -5.00 4.84 1.57
C GLY A 108 -4.96 3.32 1.85
N GLY A 109 -4.11 2.89 2.78
CA GLY A 109 -3.99 1.50 3.20
C GLY A 109 -2.69 1.23 3.95
N PHE A 110 -2.51 -0.01 4.38
CA PHE A 110 -1.35 -0.45 5.14
C PHE A 110 -0.77 -1.74 4.58
N VAL A 111 0.49 -2.01 4.90
CA VAL A 111 1.21 -3.22 4.50
C VAL A 111 1.82 -3.84 5.75
N VAL A 112 1.63 -5.14 5.93
CA VAL A 112 2.26 -5.91 7.01
C VAL A 112 3.43 -6.67 6.42
N ASN A 113 4.65 -6.32 6.84
CA ASN A 113 5.86 -7.05 6.48
C ASN A 113 6.25 -7.96 7.64
N LEU A 114 6.25 -9.27 7.40
CA LEU A 114 6.74 -10.25 8.36
C LEU A 114 8.24 -10.45 8.14
N ASP A 115 9.00 -10.42 9.25
CA ASP A 115 10.46 -10.45 9.24
C ASP A 115 11.07 -9.38 8.33
N ALA A 116 10.55 -8.14 8.44
CA ALA A 116 10.81 -6.95 7.62
C ALA A 116 12.19 -6.89 6.96
N CYS A 117 12.34 -7.64 5.88
CA CYS A 117 13.49 -7.63 5.01
C CYS A 117 12.98 -7.19 3.64
N THR A 118 13.66 -6.22 3.03
CA THR A 118 13.32 -5.76 1.69
C THR A 118 14.58 -5.34 0.97
N TRP A 119 14.56 -5.43 -0.36
CA TRP A 119 15.61 -4.84 -1.17
C TRP A 119 15.46 -3.32 -1.13
N GLY A 120 16.58 -2.60 -1.15
CA GLY A 120 16.54 -1.14 -1.30
C GLY A 120 15.79 -0.75 -2.57
N HIS A 121 14.66 -0.07 -2.42
CA HIS A 121 13.83 0.39 -3.52
C HIS A 121 13.22 1.75 -3.18
N ARG A 122 12.68 2.42 -4.21
CA ARG A 122 11.92 3.65 -4.08
C ARG A 122 10.49 3.39 -4.50
N ASP A 123 9.57 3.53 -3.56
CA ASP A 123 8.15 3.46 -3.85
C ASP A 123 7.69 4.66 -4.69
N LYS A 124 6.63 4.42 -5.44
CA LYS A 124 5.95 5.45 -6.26
C LYS A 124 4.77 6.03 -5.51
N ASP A 125 4.93 6.23 -4.21
CA ASP A 125 3.92 6.87 -3.38
C ASP A 125 3.80 8.34 -3.74
N LYS A 126 2.61 8.92 -3.48
CA LYS A 126 2.32 10.30 -3.85
C LYS A 126 3.21 11.29 -3.11
N ARG A 127 3.40 11.08 -1.79
CA ARG A 127 4.19 11.97 -0.93
C ARG A 127 5.07 11.22 0.04
N LEU A 128 4.44 10.47 0.95
CA LEU A 128 5.13 9.74 2.01
C LEU A 128 4.43 8.43 2.32
N CYS A 129 5.23 7.48 2.81
CA CYS A 129 4.79 6.31 3.52
C CYS A 129 5.33 6.38 4.95
N LEU A 130 4.60 5.82 5.90
CA LEU A 130 5.05 5.68 7.28
C LEU A 130 5.39 4.23 7.53
N VAL A 131 6.62 3.98 7.99
CA VAL A 131 7.10 2.65 8.37
C VAL A 131 7.28 2.63 9.88
N PHE A 132 6.68 1.62 10.52
CA PHE A 132 6.79 1.42 11.96
C PHE A 132 7.15 -0.05 12.26
N PRO A 133 8.38 -0.33 12.73
CA PRO A 133 8.79 -1.68 13.07
C PRO A 133 8.18 -2.10 14.42
N LEU A 134 7.58 -3.29 14.47
CA LEU A 134 7.03 -3.88 15.69
C LEU A 134 7.87 -5.10 16.10
N GLY A 135 8.59 -4.98 17.20
CA GLY A 135 9.43 -6.06 17.70
C GLY A 135 10.55 -5.57 18.62
N ARG A 136 11.40 -6.50 19.04
CA ARG A 136 12.62 -6.19 19.81
C ARG A 136 13.80 -6.21 18.85
N TYR A 137 14.27 -5.03 18.51
CA TYR A 137 15.41 -4.83 17.62
C TYR A 137 16.54 -4.13 18.35
N LYS A 138 17.78 -4.43 17.95
CA LYS A 138 18.98 -3.78 18.49
C LYS A 138 19.66 -2.98 17.39
N GLY A 139 19.74 -1.67 17.57
CA GLY A 139 20.45 -0.78 16.63
C GLY A 139 19.61 -0.22 15.49
N GLY A 140 18.31 -0.55 15.44
CA GLY A 140 17.47 -0.28 14.27
C GLY A 140 17.44 -1.49 13.35
#